data_AF-A0A7W4EWM0-F1
#
_entry.id   AF-A0A7W4EWM0-F1
#
_cell.length_a   1.000
_cell.length_b   1.000
_cell.length_c   1.000
_cell.angle_alpha   90.00
_cell.angle_beta   90.00
_cell.angle_gamma   90.00
#
_symmetry.space_group_name_H-M   'P 1'
#
loop_
_entity.id
_entity.type
_entity.pdbx_description
1 polymer ?
#
loop_
_entity_poly.entity_id
_entity_poly.type
_entity_poly.pdbx_seq_one_letter_code
_entity_poly.pdbx_strand_id
1 'polypeptide(L)'
;MARIAALYRNRYLRFAFATILYLLMVIWLGNYWWLFGLPIIFDIYITRKVHWFFWRKRGVKRQKGWVEWLDALIFAGVAAFLIRLFFIEAFTIPSGSME
;
A
#
# COMPACT_ATOMS: atom_id res chain seq x y z
N MET A 1 -29.89 4.98 2.20
CA MET A 1 -28.63 4.66 1.49
C MET A 1 -27.70 5.86 1.24
N ALA A 2 -28.18 7.10 1.06
CA ALA A 2 -27.32 8.26 0.74
C ALA A 2 -26.31 8.72 1.82
N ARG A 3 -26.51 8.36 3.09
CA ARG A 3 -25.63 8.83 4.20
C ARG A 3 -24.32 8.04 4.35
N ILE A 4 -24.30 6.78 3.91
CA ILE A 4 -23.09 5.94 3.97
C ILE A 4 -22.07 6.41 2.91
N ALA A 5 -22.55 6.81 1.73
CA ALA A 5 -21.71 7.37 0.67
C ALA A 5 -21.06 8.72 1.05
N ALA A 6 -21.73 9.51 1.90
CA ALA A 6 -21.19 10.78 2.40
C ALA A 6 -20.04 10.57 3.40
N LEU A 7 -20.10 9.53 4.24
CA LEU A 7 -19.02 9.15 5.15
C LEU A 7 -17.77 8.68 4.37
N TYR A 8 -17.94 7.92 3.29
CA TYR A 8 -16.83 7.46 2.45
C TYR A 8 -16.08 8.60 1.71
N ARG A 9 -16.64 9.82 1.72
CA ARG A 9 -16.01 11.03 1.16
C ARG A 9 -15.15 11.78 2.17
N ASN A 10 -15.06 11.32 3.42
CA ASN A 10 -14.15 11.96 4.38
C ASN A 10 -12.72 11.41 4.22
N ARG A 11 -11.75 12.30 4.00
CA ARG A 11 -10.33 11.93 3.80
C ARG A 11 -9.75 11.17 4.99
N TYR A 12 -10.21 11.49 6.20
CA TYR A 12 -9.76 10.87 7.43
C TYR A 12 -10.29 9.44 7.60
N LEU A 13 -11.49 9.15 7.09
CA LEU A 13 -12.04 7.78 7.13
C LEU A 13 -11.29 6.85 6.17
N ARG A 14 -10.89 7.35 4.99
CA ARG A 14 -10.04 6.58 4.06
C ARG A 14 -8.66 6.32 4.64
N PHE A 15 -8.07 7.32 5.30
CA PHE A 15 -6.81 7.17 6.02
C PHE A 15 -6.92 6.14 7.15
N ALA A 16 -7.95 6.26 8.00
CA ALA A 16 -8.17 5.35 9.11
C ALA A 16 -8.37 3.91 8.62
N PHE A 17 -9.20 3.71 7.59
CA PHE A 17 -9.42 2.39 6.99
C PHE A 17 -8.13 1.79 6.41
N ALA A 18 -7.37 2.57 5.63
CA ALA A 18 -6.09 2.13 5.06
C ALA A 18 -5.05 1.81 6.15
N THR A 19 -5.01 2.62 7.22
CA THR A 19 -4.10 2.44 8.35
C THR A 19 -4.46 1.20 9.15
N ILE A 20 -5.75 0.95 9.40
CA ILE A 20 -6.21 -0.26 10.10
C ILE A 20 -5.86 -1.51 9.29
N LEU A 21 -6.13 -1.51 7.98
CA LEU A 21 -5.80 -2.63 7.10
C LEU A 21 -4.28 -2.87 7.07
N TYR A 22 -3.49 -1.81 7.04
CA TYR A 22 -2.03 -1.89 7.10
C TYR A 22 -1.51 -2.42 8.43
N LEU A 23 -2.04 -1.93 9.56
CA LEU A 23 -1.67 -2.41 10.89
C LEU A 23 -2.01 -3.89 11.05
N LEU A 24 -3.16 -4.32 10.56
CA LEU A 24 -3.55 -5.74 10.55
C LEU A 24 -2.54 -6.58 9.76
N MET A 25 -2.11 -6.10 8.59
CA MET A 25 -1.01 -6.70 7.82
C MET A 25 0.30 -6.78 8.62
N VAL A 26 0.71 -5.70 9.29
CA VAL A 26 1.96 -5.66 10.05
C VAL A 26 1.93 -6.61 11.25
N ILE A 27 0.81 -6.63 11.98
CA ILE A 27 0.62 -7.53 13.13
C ILE A 27 0.62 -8.99 12.65
N TRP A 28 -0.03 -9.28 11.54
CA TRP A 28 -0.05 -10.62 10.95
C TRP A 28 1.35 -11.08 10.52
N LEU A 29 2.17 -10.18 9.98
CA LEU A 29 3.56 -10.47 9.59
C LEU A 29 4.49 -10.65 10.81
N GLY A 30 4.09 -10.21 12.01
CA GLY A 30 4.89 -10.28 13.24
C GLY A 30 6.18 -9.45 13.24
N ASN A 31 6.44 -8.68 12.18
CA ASN A 31 7.66 -7.90 12.00
C ASN A 31 7.38 -6.40 12.15
N TYR A 32 7.78 -5.87 13.30
CA TYR A 32 7.60 -4.46 13.68
C TYR A 32 8.36 -3.45 12.82
N TRP A 33 9.33 -3.89 12.00
CA TRP A 33 10.02 -3.01 11.06
C TRP A 33 9.07 -2.38 10.05
N TRP A 34 7.98 -3.07 9.70
CA TRP A 34 6.96 -2.53 8.81
C TRP A 34 6.16 -1.38 9.44
N LEU A 35 6.24 -1.12 10.75
CA LEU A 35 5.61 0.07 11.35
C LEU A 35 6.18 1.38 10.81
N PHE A 36 7.42 1.39 10.29
CA PHE A 36 7.99 2.55 9.61
C PHE A 36 7.25 2.93 8.31
N GLY A 37 6.33 2.10 7.82
CA GLY A 37 5.42 2.49 6.74
C GLY A 37 4.25 3.38 7.19
N LEU A 38 3.94 3.47 8.49
CA LEU A 38 2.86 4.32 9.00
C LEU A 38 3.08 5.82 8.72
N PRO A 39 4.28 6.41 8.93
CA PRO A 39 4.58 7.77 8.51
C PRO A 39 4.39 8.00 7.01
N ILE A 40 4.68 6.99 6.18
CA ILE A 40 4.50 7.05 4.72
C ILE A 40 3.01 7.13 4.39
N ILE A 41 2.18 6.27 4.99
CA ILE A 41 0.72 6.30 4.81
C ILE A 41 0.16 7.64 5.31
N PHE A 42 0.64 8.12 6.46
CA PHE A 42 0.25 9.42 6.99
C PHE A 42 0.58 10.56 6.02
N ASP A 43 1.79 10.56 5.44
CA ASP A 43 2.16 11.56 4.44
C ASP A 43 1.31 11.45 3.17
N ILE A 44 1.00 10.25 2.67
CA ILE A 44 0.16 10.07 1.47
C ILE A 44 -1.26 10.63 1.64
N TYR A 45 -1.88 10.46 2.81
CA TYR A 45 -3.29 10.85 3.01
C TYR A 45 -3.47 12.24 3.63
N ILE A 46 -2.70 12.57 4.67
CA ILE A 46 -2.85 13.80 5.46
C ILE A 46 -1.99 14.91 4.88
N THR A 47 -0.67 14.72 4.90
CA THR A 47 0.31 15.78 4.66
C THR A 47 0.47 16.11 3.18
N ARG A 48 0.42 15.10 2.31
CA ARG A 48 0.64 15.14 0.85
C ARG A 48 1.82 16.02 0.43
N LYS A 49 2.85 16.13 1.28
CA LYS A 49 4.02 16.96 0.98
C LYS A 49 4.91 16.27 -0.04
N VAL A 50 5.10 14.96 0.11
CA VAL A 50 5.93 14.19 -0.81
C VAL A 50 5.09 13.81 -2.03
N HIS A 51 5.55 14.21 -3.20
CA HIS A 51 4.93 13.86 -4.45
C HIS A 51 5.38 12.45 -4.87
N TRP A 52 4.80 11.44 -4.24
CA TRP A 52 5.14 10.02 -4.45
C TRP A 52 5.02 9.57 -5.91
N PHE A 53 4.10 10.17 -6.67
CA PHE A 53 3.86 9.84 -8.08
C PHE A 53 4.53 10.84 -9.04
N PHE A 54 5.81 11.13 -8.88
CA PHE A 54 6.53 12.16 -9.67
C PHE A 54 6.55 11.91 -11.18
N TRP A 55 6.31 10.67 -11.60
CA TRP A 55 6.13 10.30 -13.00
C TRP A 55 4.76 10.68 -13.58
N ARG A 56 3.77 11.04 -12.75
CA ARG A 56 2.44 11.50 -13.18
C ARG A 56 2.42 13.02 -13.32
N LYS A 57 1.88 13.52 -14.45
CA LYS A 57 1.72 14.97 -14.63
C LYS A 57 0.52 15.49 -13.82
N ARG A 58 0.68 16.65 -13.15
CA ARG A 58 -0.42 17.33 -12.45
C ARG A 58 -1.26 18.14 -13.44
N GLY A 59 -2.60 18.11 -13.29
CA GLY A 59 -3.52 19.00 -14.03
C GLY A 59 -3.91 18.56 -15.45
N VAL A 60 -3.55 17.34 -15.89
CA VAL A 60 -3.92 16.83 -17.22
C VAL A 60 -5.19 15.96 -17.14
N LYS A 61 -6.11 16.11 -18.11
CA LYS A 61 -7.34 15.29 -18.19
C LYS A 61 -7.05 13.80 -18.43
N ARG A 62 -5.91 13.46 -19.03
CA ARG A 62 -5.48 12.09 -19.30
C ARG A 62 -3.95 11.97 -19.18
N GLN A 63 -3.47 10.93 -18.49
CA GLN A 63 -2.04 10.62 -18.46
C GLN A 63 -1.62 9.97 -19.78
N LYS A 64 -0.32 9.99 -20.09
CA LYS A 64 0.20 9.24 -21.25
C LYS A 64 0.07 7.75 -20.96
N GLY A 65 -0.28 6.92 -21.96
CA GLY A 65 -0.45 5.48 -21.77
C GLY A 65 0.79 4.76 -21.20
N TRP A 66 2.00 5.26 -21.49
CA TRP A 66 3.23 4.71 -20.89
C TRP A 66 3.34 4.95 -19.37
N VAL A 67 2.78 6.06 -18.87
CA VAL A 67 2.73 6.36 -17.43
C VAL A 67 1.81 5.38 -16.71
N GLU A 68 0.69 5.01 -17.34
CA GLU A 68 -0.24 4.01 -16.82
C GLU A 68 0.37 2.60 -16.84
N TRP A 69 1.10 2.25 -17.91
CA TRP A 69 1.86 1.00 -17.98
C TRP A 69 2.95 0.90 -16.90
N LEU A 70 3.69 1.99 -16.68
CA LEU A 70 4.71 2.05 -15.62
C LEU A 70 4.07 1.87 -14.24
N ASP A 71 2.95 2.53 -14.00
CA ASP A 71 2.20 2.41 -12.74
C ASP A 71 1.71 0.98 -12.51
N ALA A 72 1.18 0.32 -13.55
CA ALA A 72 0.76 -1.07 -13.50
C ALA A 72 1.93 -2.02 -13.23
N LEU A 73 3.09 -1.79 -13.83
CA LEU A 73 4.29 -2.59 -13.60
C LEU A 73 4.80 -2.47 -12.16
N ILE A 74 4.86 -1.23 -11.62
CA ILE A 74 5.23 -1.00 -10.22
C ILE A 74 4.24 -1.68 -9.29
N PHE A 75 2.93 -1.52 -9.55
CA PHE A 75 1.89 -2.14 -8.74
C PHE A 75 1.98 -3.67 -8.76
N ALA A 76 2.16 -4.28 -9.94
CA ALA A 76 2.32 -5.72 -10.08
C ALA A 76 3.60 -6.22 -9.39
N GLY A 77 4.71 -5.49 -9.49
CA GLY A 77 5.96 -5.84 -8.81
C GLY A 77 5.83 -5.83 -7.30
N VAL A 78 5.21 -4.80 -6.73
CA VAL A 78 4.92 -4.73 -5.29
C VAL A 78 3.96 -5.86 -4.88
N ALA A 79 2.90 -6.11 -5.64
CA ALA A 79 1.96 -7.19 -5.35
C ALA A 79 2.63 -8.56 -5.39
N ALA A 80 3.46 -8.84 -6.40
CA ALA A 80 4.21 -10.09 -6.52
C ALA A 80 5.20 -10.26 -5.36
N PHE A 81 5.88 -9.19 -4.95
CA PHE A 81 6.75 -9.20 -3.78
C PHE A 81 5.97 -9.51 -2.49
N LEU A 82 4.83 -8.86 -2.29
CA LEU A 82 3.96 -9.15 -1.15
C LEU A 82 3.49 -10.62 -1.20
N ILE A 83 2.97 -11.10 -2.33
CA ILE A 83 2.54 -12.50 -2.49
C ILE A 83 3.68 -13.47 -2.15
N ARG A 84 4.91 -13.20 -2.61
CA ARG A 84 6.08 -14.01 -2.27
C ARG A 84 6.34 -14.03 -0.76
N LEU A 85 6.36 -12.87 -0.10
CA LEU A 85 6.54 -12.79 1.35
C LEU A 85 5.41 -13.52 2.11
N PHE A 86 4.17 -13.39 1.65
CA PHE A 86 2.98 -13.92 2.32
C PHE A 86 2.74 -15.42 2.12
N PHE A 87 2.96 -15.92 0.91
CA PHE A 87 2.55 -17.28 0.53
C PHE A 87 3.70 -18.20 0.19
N ILE A 88 4.87 -17.67 -0.17
CA ILE A 88 6.01 -18.50 -0.54
C ILE A 88 6.95 -18.60 0.67
N GLU A 89 7.40 -17.47 1.22
CA GLU A 89 8.40 -17.48 2.31
C GLU A 89 7.84 -17.97 3.66
N ALA A 90 6.57 -17.66 3.98
CA ALA A 90 5.92 -18.16 5.20
C ALA A 90 5.66 -19.68 5.19
N PHE A 91 5.56 -20.29 4.00
CA PHE A 91 5.30 -21.73 3.83
C PHE A 91 6.56 -22.53 3.49
N THR A 92 7.62 -21.87 3.00
CA THR A 92 8.97 -22.43 3.03
C THR A 92 9.52 -22.28 4.44
N ILE A 93 9.13 -23.19 5.34
CA ILE A 93 9.88 -23.41 6.58
C ILE A 93 11.34 -23.60 6.17
N PRO A 94 12.32 -22.84 6.69
CA PRO A 94 13.71 -23.18 6.47
C PRO A 94 13.91 -24.54 7.13
N SER A 95 13.99 -25.60 6.33
CA SER A 95 14.30 -26.96 6.78
C SER A 95 15.78 -27.03 7.17
N GLY A 96 16.16 -26.24 8.16
CA GLY A 96 17.49 -26.19 8.76
C GLY A 96 17.49 -26.45 10.26
N SER A 97 16.31 -26.72 10.88
CA SER A 97 16.26 -27.31 12.24
C SER A 97 16.23 -28.84 12.23
N MET A 98 16.35 -29.44 11.04
CA MET A 98 16.89 -30.77 10.85
C MET A 98 18.32 -30.48 10.36
N GLU A 99 19.39 -30.68 11.14
CA GLU A 99 20.03 -31.99 11.29
C GLU A 99 19.80 -32.94 10.11
#